data_AF-A0A8C4E417-F1
#
_entry.id   AF-A0A8C4E417-F1
#
_cell.length_a   1.000
_cell.length_b   1.000
_cell.length_c   1.000
_cell.angle_alpha   90.00
_cell.angle_beta   90.00
_cell.angle_gamma   90.00
#
_symmetry.space_group_name_H-M   'P 1'
#
loop_
_entity.id
_entity.type
_entity.pdbx_description
1 polymer ?
#
loop_
_entity_poly.entity_id
_entity_poly.type
_entity_poly.pdbx_seq_one_letter_code
_entity_poly.pdbx_strand_id
1 'polypeptide(L)'
;LLEGDIQQEEFGCFFMFLRLTVQHVDMNAKGVILKAFDQYRLKTCIDFTPWKGEENYISVFKGSGCFSSVGNQRVGKQRLSIGNNCDRLGTVEHEFLHALGFWHEQSRADRDDYVNIMWDRIEPGKEHNFRTYDDTVSSALGVAYDYGSVMHYSKTSFNIGSEPTIVTKIPHFMDVIGQRMGFSASDLTKLNRLYNCTKSSTFVDSCSFEEENICGMIQGPGNRLWEQKSSVSGGPQTDFSNMGQCKGKGYFMHFRTASGKPGDHALLESRWLYPKPGAQCLQFFLHNTGAADDVLNIWVREYDKANPSGKLRIVKSISGGVMGSWELHNINLNVTKKARVVFEGVRGKSPSEGGFSLDDINLSSTKCPQHIWHIRNITGLLATTPAGRKLYSPRFLSPAGYSFQVGVYLNGRSDRPGYMATYFHLTSGPNDHNLKWPCPWQQGTMALMDQQPDVRQQMNMHRMVTTDPAKMSSDGTEYYWDNPRKVGSKVTASDGSYYYRGPGTGTSTFITHTRLKSRNFIKGEDAFFLFSLEGVESFRH
;
A
#
# COMPACT_ATOMS: atom_id res chain seq x y z
N LEU A 1 -2.63 -0.52 -29.50
CA LEU A 1 -3.48 -1.18 -28.48
C LEU A 1 -2.92 -2.57 -28.23
N LEU A 2 -2.66 -2.95 -26.98
CA LEU A 2 -2.37 -4.34 -26.60
C LEU A 2 -3.64 -5.17 -26.85
N GLU A 3 -3.61 -6.11 -27.80
CA GLU A 3 -4.55 -7.24 -27.81
C GLU A 3 -4.08 -8.22 -26.73
N GLY A 4 -4.60 -8.06 -25.52
CA GLY A 4 -4.75 -9.21 -24.61
C GLY A 4 -6.05 -9.93 -24.95
N ASP A 5 -6.16 -11.22 -24.65
CA ASP A 5 -7.46 -11.90 -24.70
C ASP A 5 -8.42 -11.18 -23.76
N ILE A 6 -9.38 -10.46 -24.34
CA ILE A 6 -10.52 -9.95 -23.63
C ILE A 6 -11.39 -11.17 -23.31
N GLN A 7 -11.31 -11.67 -22.08
CA GLN A 7 -12.26 -12.66 -21.61
C GLN A 7 -13.40 -11.96 -20.88
N GLN A 8 -14.60 -12.19 -21.39
CA GLN A 8 -15.86 -11.81 -20.75
C GLN A 8 -16.17 -12.85 -19.66
N GLU A 9 -15.96 -12.51 -18.39
CA GLU A 9 -16.57 -13.30 -17.30
C GLU A 9 -18.07 -12.96 -17.19
N GLU A 10 -18.87 -13.90 -16.66
CA GLU A 10 -20.31 -13.75 -16.45
C GLU A 10 -20.62 -12.33 -15.95
N PHE A 11 -21.58 -11.65 -16.60
CA PHE A 11 -21.95 -10.22 -16.44
C PHE A 11 -21.20 -9.16 -17.29
N GLY A 12 -20.44 -9.54 -18.33
CA GLY A 12 -20.01 -8.56 -19.35
C GLY A 12 -18.83 -7.66 -18.96
N CYS A 13 -17.97 -8.12 -18.06
CA CYS A 13 -16.79 -7.35 -17.63
C CYS A 13 -15.59 -7.65 -18.55
N PHE A 14 -14.84 -6.62 -18.95
CA PHE A 14 -13.63 -6.71 -19.76
C PHE A 14 -12.40 -6.63 -18.84
N PHE A 15 -11.65 -7.72 -18.70
CA PHE A 15 -10.31 -7.71 -18.09
C PHE A 15 -9.26 -7.87 -19.19
N MET A 16 -8.26 -6.99 -19.22
CA MET A 16 -7.13 -7.19 -20.13
C MET A 16 -6.05 -7.97 -19.39
N PHE A 17 -5.73 -9.15 -19.90
CA PHE A 17 -4.64 -9.94 -19.37
C PHE A 17 -3.35 -9.73 -20.18
N LEU A 18 -2.29 -9.27 -19.51
CA LEU A 18 -0.94 -9.31 -20.05
C LEU A 18 -0.24 -10.61 -19.62
N ARG A 19 0.41 -11.25 -20.59
CA ARG A 19 1.14 -12.51 -20.39
C ARG A 19 2.63 -12.22 -20.25
N LEU A 20 3.27 -12.86 -19.27
CA LEU A 20 4.63 -12.51 -18.87
C LEU A 20 5.53 -13.69 -18.53
N THR A 21 6.83 -13.48 -18.73
CA THR A 21 7.90 -14.24 -18.06
C THR A 21 8.78 -13.31 -17.22
N VAL A 22 9.24 -13.79 -16.05
CA VAL A 22 10.17 -13.05 -15.18
C VAL A 22 11.42 -13.90 -14.97
N GLN A 23 12.43 -13.67 -15.80
CA GLN A 23 13.63 -14.53 -15.87
C GLN A 23 14.90 -13.72 -15.62
N HIS A 24 15.86 -14.33 -14.89
CA HIS A 24 17.15 -13.71 -14.56
C HIS A 24 17.05 -12.35 -13.84
N VAL A 25 15.96 -12.15 -13.09
CA VAL A 25 15.71 -10.97 -12.24
C VAL A 25 16.04 -11.30 -10.79
N ASP A 26 16.58 -10.33 -10.05
CA ASP A 26 16.86 -10.48 -8.62
C ASP A 26 15.60 -10.86 -7.84
N MET A 27 15.72 -11.71 -6.82
CA MET A 27 14.57 -12.19 -6.04
C MET A 27 13.75 -11.04 -5.41
N ASN A 28 14.42 -9.95 -5.01
CA ASN A 28 13.73 -8.76 -4.51
C ASN A 28 12.86 -8.12 -5.61
N ALA A 29 13.42 -7.91 -6.79
CA ALA A 29 12.72 -7.34 -7.92
C ALA A 29 11.54 -8.22 -8.37
N LYS A 30 11.66 -9.55 -8.34
CA LYS A 30 10.52 -10.46 -8.61
C LYS A 30 9.32 -10.17 -7.71
N GLY A 31 9.54 -10.07 -6.40
CA GLY A 31 8.45 -9.76 -5.47
C GLY A 31 7.92 -8.33 -5.60
N VAL A 32 8.78 -7.35 -5.91
CA VAL A 32 8.35 -5.97 -6.20
C VAL A 32 7.47 -5.92 -7.47
N ILE A 33 7.81 -6.69 -8.50
CA ILE A 33 7.01 -6.79 -9.73
C ILE A 33 5.62 -7.36 -9.43
N LEU A 34 5.56 -8.44 -8.65
CA LEU A 34 4.27 -9.01 -8.24
C LEU A 34 3.45 -8.03 -7.40
N LYS A 35 4.09 -7.26 -6.53
CA LYS A 35 3.42 -6.19 -5.77
C LYS A 35 2.89 -5.07 -6.68
N ALA A 36 3.59 -4.73 -7.76
CA ALA A 36 3.09 -3.80 -8.78
C ALA A 36 1.86 -4.36 -9.49
N PHE A 37 1.85 -5.65 -9.82
CA PHE A 37 0.66 -6.29 -10.42
C PHE A 37 -0.55 -6.25 -9.48
N ASP A 38 -0.35 -6.39 -8.17
CA ASP A 38 -1.43 -6.22 -7.20
C ASP A 38 -1.99 -4.79 -7.20
N GLN A 39 -1.17 -3.76 -7.44
CA GLN A 39 -1.64 -2.38 -7.59
C GLN A 39 -2.47 -2.18 -8.86
N TYR A 40 -2.02 -2.73 -9.99
CA TYR A 40 -2.81 -2.73 -11.23
C TYR A 40 -4.16 -3.43 -11.02
N ARG A 41 -4.17 -4.64 -10.43
CA ARG A 41 -5.41 -5.38 -10.15
C ARG A 41 -6.37 -4.64 -9.23
N LEU A 42 -5.84 -3.91 -8.25
CA LEU A 42 -6.66 -3.17 -7.29
C LEU A 42 -7.29 -1.90 -7.91
N LYS A 43 -6.56 -1.23 -8.81
CA LYS A 43 -6.88 0.12 -9.29
C LYS A 43 -7.38 0.17 -10.73
N THR A 44 -7.29 -0.94 -11.47
CA THR A 44 -7.59 -1.04 -12.91
C THR A 44 -8.21 -2.39 -13.26
N CYS A 45 -8.72 -2.52 -14.49
CA CYS A 45 -9.13 -3.80 -15.08
C CYS A 45 -7.96 -4.58 -15.73
N ILE A 46 -6.72 -4.10 -15.58
CA ILE A 46 -5.53 -4.75 -16.10
C ILE A 46 -5.08 -5.85 -15.14
N ASP A 47 -4.90 -7.06 -15.67
CA ASP A 47 -4.40 -8.21 -14.94
C ASP A 47 -3.18 -8.81 -15.66
N PHE A 48 -2.41 -9.60 -14.93
CA PHE A 48 -1.16 -10.20 -15.38
C PHE A 48 -1.16 -11.68 -15.05
N THR A 49 -0.80 -12.53 -16.02
CA THR A 49 -0.65 -13.97 -15.78
C THR A 49 0.66 -14.49 -16.38
N PRO A 50 1.14 -15.65 -15.90
CA PRO A 50 2.24 -16.34 -16.55
C PRO A 50 1.93 -16.63 -18.02
N TRP A 51 2.94 -16.49 -18.88
CA TRP A 51 2.89 -16.87 -20.29
C TRP A 51 2.71 -18.38 -20.46
N LYS A 52 1.80 -18.78 -21.35
CA LYS A 52 1.42 -20.18 -21.63
C LYS A 52 1.53 -20.53 -23.12
N GLY A 53 2.18 -19.70 -23.93
CA GLY A 53 2.36 -19.90 -25.37
C GLY A 53 1.63 -18.87 -26.24
N GLU A 54 1.11 -17.80 -25.65
CA GLU A 54 0.50 -16.69 -26.39
C GLU A 54 1.52 -16.01 -27.31
N GLU A 55 1.06 -15.53 -28.46
CA GLU A 55 1.91 -14.96 -29.52
C GLU A 55 2.78 -13.82 -28.99
N ASN A 56 2.14 -12.83 -28.33
CA ASN A 56 2.80 -11.64 -27.80
C ASN A 56 2.80 -11.65 -26.26
N TYR A 57 3.97 -11.40 -25.67
CA TYR A 57 4.12 -11.40 -24.22
C TYR A 57 5.28 -10.49 -23.80
N ILE A 58 5.22 -9.99 -22.56
CA ILE A 58 6.31 -9.20 -21.99
C ILE A 58 7.29 -10.15 -21.30
N SER A 59 8.58 -10.00 -21.56
CA SER A 59 9.65 -10.74 -20.90
C SER A 59 10.45 -9.78 -20.03
N VAL A 60 10.20 -9.85 -18.72
CA VAL A 60 10.90 -9.05 -17.72
C VAL A 60 12.24 -9.68 -17.42
N PHE A 61 13.31 -8.90 -17.57
CA PHE A 61 14.68 -9.36 -17.37
C PHE A 61 15.54 -8.27 -16.69
N LYS A 62 16.68 -8.68 -16.11
CA LYS A 62 17.67 -7.74 -15.54
C LYS A 62 18.62 -7.26 -16.64
N GLY A 63 18.46 -6.02 -17.07
CA GLY A 63 19.34 -5.35 -18.04
C GLY A 63 20.07 -4.16 -17.42
N SER A 64 20.61 -3.30 -18.28
CA SER A 64 21.24 -2.04 -17.87
C SER A 64 20.18 -0.94 -17.76
N GLY A 65 19.81 -0.58 -16.53
CA GLY A 65 18.77 0.40 -16.24
C GLY A 65 17.35 -0.18 -16.22
N CYS A 66 16.37 0.73 -16.22
CA CYS A 66 14.94 0.41 -16.27
C CYS A 66 14.41 0.96 -17.59
N PHE A 67 13.74 0.13 -18.40
CA PHE A 67 13.14 0.58 -19.65
C PHE A 67 12.10 -0.40 -20.17
N SER A 68 11.21 0.12 -21.02
CA SER A 68 10.20 -0.64 -21.74
C SER A 68 9.88 0.02 -23.09
N SER A 69 9.40 -0.77 -24.05
CA SER A 69 8.82 -0.22 -25.29
C SER A 69 7.44 0.35 -25.03
N VAL A 70 7.04 1.38 -25.78
CA VAL A 70 5.71 2.00 -25.60
C VAL A 70 4.63 1.26 -26.39
N GLY A 71 3.76 0.54 -25.69
CA GLY A 71 2.69 -0.27 -26.26
C GLY A 71 3.14 -1.67 -26.72
N ASN A 72 2.17 -2.50 -27.15
CA ASN A 72 2.44 -3.79 -27.80
C ASN A 72 3.11 -3.60 -29.15
N GLN A 73 4.38 -3.99 -29.27
CA GLN A 73 5.11 -3.91 -30.52
C GLN A 73 4.74 -5.02 -31.51
N ARG A 74 3.96 -6.04 -31.09
CA ARG A 74 3.60 -7.22 -31.89
C ARG A 74 4.81 -7.98 -32.43
N VAL A 75 5.85 -8.13 -31.60
CA VAL A 75 7.14 -8.77 -31.94
C VAL A 75 7.32 -10.12 -31.24
N GLY A 76 6.26 -10.67 -30.67
CA GLY A 76 6.31 -11.83 -29.81
C GLY A 76 6.91 -11.52 -28.43
N LYS A 77 8.19 -11.84 -28.23
CA LYS A 77 8.91 -11.61 -26.96
C LYS A 77 9.31 -10.13 -26.81
N GLN A 78 8.43 -9.31 -26.23
CA GLN A 78 8.72 -7.91 -25.94
C GLN A 78 9.50 -7.78 -24.63
N ARG A 79 10.72 -7.22 -24.68
CA ARG A 79 11.58 -7.13 -23.49
C ARG A 79 11.25 -5.91 -22.64
N LEU A 80 11.21 -6.10 -21.31
CA LEU A 80 11.09 -5.04 -20.31
C LEU A 80 12.22 -5.21 -19.28
N SER A 81 13.00 -4.17 -19.04
CA SER A 81 14.15 -4.24 -18.15
C SER A 81 13.82 -3.70 -16.76
N ILE A 82 14.05 -4.53 -15.73
CA ILE A 82 14.13 -4.11 -14.33
C ILE A 82 15.54 -4.45 -13.84
N GLY A 83 16.46 -3.52 -14.11
CA GLY A 83 17.88 -3.63 -13.76
C GLY A 83 18.19 -3.32 -12.29
N ASN A 84 19.48 -3.11 -12.02
CA ASN A 84 19.95 -2.69 -10.70
C ASN A 84 19.29 -1.37 -10.27
N ASN A 85 18.84 -1.29 -9.02
CA ASN A 85 18.14 -0.14 -8.41
C ASN A 85 16.74 0.19 -8.99
N CYS A 86 16.22 -0.64 -9.90
CA CYS A 86 14.86 -0.52 -10.46
C CYS A 86 13.80 -1.24 -9.62
N ASP A 87 14.18 -1.87 -8.52
CA ASP A 87 13.34 -2.66 -7.62
C ASP A 87 12.50 -1.79 -6.66
N ARG A 88 11.80 -0.81 -7.24
CA ARG A 88 10.88 0.11 -6.55
C ARG A 88 9.51 0.01 -7.18
N LEU A 89 8.47 0.05 -6.36
CA LEU A 89 7.08 -0.14 -6.81
C LEU A 89 6.71 0.83 -7.94
N GLY A 90 6.84 2.14 -7.71
CA GLY A 90 6.53 3.15 -8.72
C GLY A 90 7.42 3.08 -9.98
N THR A 91 8.64 2.53 -9.88
CA THR A 91 9.48 2.29 -11.07
C THR A 91 8.95 1.14 -11.90
N VAL A 92 8.56 0.02 -11.29
CA VAL A 92 7.95 -1.09 -12.05
C VAL A 92 6.62 -0.66 -12.66
N GLU A 93 5.77 0.04 -11.90
CA GLU A 93 4.51 0.59 -12.41
C GLU A 93 4.72 1.48 -13.64
N HIS A 94 5.74 2.36 -13.60
CA HIS A 94 6.16 3.22 -14.71
C HIS A 94 6.55 2.43 -15.97
N GLU A 95 7.42 1.42 -15.85
CA GLU A 95 7.83 0.61 -17.00
C GLU A 95 6.66 -0.18 -17.62
N PHE A 96 5.71 -0.61 -16.79
CA PHE A 96 4.50 -1.27 -17.27
C PHE A 96 3.51 -0.30 -17.91
N LEU A 97 3.43 0.96 -17.46
CA LEU A 97 2.65 1.99 -18.15
C LEU A 97 3.21 2.27 -19.55
N HIS A 98 4.54 2.31 -19.70
CA HIS A 98 5.16 2.30 -21.03
C HIS A 98 4.68 1.10 -21.85
N ALA A 99 4.79 -0.12 -21.34
CA ALA A 99 4.32 -1.30 -22.07
C ALA A 99 2.82 -1.24 -22.43
N LEU A 100 2.02 -0.55 -21.62
CA LEU A 100 0.59 -0.30 -21.83
C LEU A 100 0.28 0.84 -22.81
N GLY A 101 1.29 1.54 -23.33
CA GLY A 101 1.14 2.55 -24.37
C GLY A 101 1.27 3.99 -23.91
N PHE A 102 1.78 4.24 -22.69
CA PHE A 102 1.98 5.59 -22.17
C PHE A 102 3.39 6.10 -22.43
N TRP A 103 3.52 7.27 -23.04
CA TRP A 103 4.76 8.05 -23.01
C TRP A 103 4.92 8.74 -21.65
N HIS A 104 6.06 9.40 -21.44
CA HIS A 104 6.24 10.24 -20.26
C HIS A 104 5.28 11.42 -20.23
N GLU A 105 4.90 11.89 -19.03
CA GLU A 105 4.00 13.06 -18.89
C GLU A 105 4.66 14.32 -19.48
N GLN A 106 5.97 14.50 -19.28
CA GLN A 106 6.73 15.59 -19.91
C GLN A 106 7.00 15.38 -21.41
N SER A 107 6.37 14.40 -22.07
CA SER A 107 6.40 14.24 -23.53
C SER A 107 5.08 14.62 -24.21
N ARG A 108 4.10 15.12 -23.46
CA ARG A 108 2.84 15.63 -24.02
C ARG A 108 3.07 16.80 -24.99
N ALA A 109 2.19 16.93 -25.98
CA ALA A 109 2.19 18.02 -26.95
C ALA A 109 2.09 19.40 -26.27
N ASP A 110 1.31 19.51 -25.19
CA ASP A 110 1.05 20.73 -24.44
C ASP A 110 2.04 20.98 -23.29
N ARG A 111 3.09 20.16 -23.12
CA ARG A 111 3.96 20.23 -21.93
C ARG A 111 4.60 21.60 -21.73
N ASP A 112 4.91 22.29 -22.83
CA ASP A 112 5.74 23.50 -22.80
C ASP A 112 4.95 24.67 -22.22
N ASP A 113 3.64 24.50 -21.95
CA ASP A 113 2.82 25.40 -21.15
C ASP A 113 3.03 25.21 -19.63
N TYR A 114 3.53 24.06 -19.20
CA TYR A 114 3.63 23.65 -17.79
C TYR A 114 5.07 23.60 -17.28
N VAL A 115 6.02 23.26 -18.15
CA VAL A 115 7.45 23.08 -17.81
C VAL A 115 8.35 23.69 -18.87
N ASN A 116 9.55 24.10 -18.46
CA ASN A 116 10.64 24.48 -19.34
C ASN A 116 11.69 23.36 -19.33
N ILE A 117 12.13 22.93 -20.51
CA ILE A 117 13.24 21.99 -20.67
C ILE A 117 14.54 22.78 -20.84
N MET A 118 15.49 22.55 -19.94
CA MET A 118 16.81 23.18 -19.96
C MET A 118 17.77 22.31 -20.79
N TRP A 119 17.68 22.42 -22.10
CA TRP A 119 18.40 21.56 -23.05
C TRP A 119 19.93 21.57 -22.88
N ASP A 120 20.49 22.72 -22.51
CA ASP A 120 21.91 22.93 -22.21
C ASP A 120 22.42 22.12 -21.01
N ARG A 121 21.51 21.61 -20.18
CA ARG A 121 21.81 20.87 -18.95
C ARG A 121 21.60 19.36 -19.08
N ILE A 122 21.17 18.88 -20.25
CA ILE A 122 20.91 17.47 -20.50
C ILE A 122 22.22 16.78 -20.92
N GLU A 123 22.49 15.60 -20.36
CA GLU A 123 23.61 14.76 -20.78
C GLU A 123 23.61 14.54 -22.32
N PRO A 124 24.75 14.75 -23.00
CA PRO A 124 24.81 14.59 -24.46
C PRO A 124 24.32 13.21 -24.91
N GLY A 125 23.41 13.19 -25.89
CA GLY A 125 22.79 11.97 -26.41
C GLY A 125 21.55 11.51 -25.64
N LYS A 126 21.14 12.19 -24.57
CA LYS A 126 19.90 11.90 -23.80
C LYS A 126 18.72 12.80 -24.14
N GLU A 127 18.88 13.74 -25.07
CA GLU A 127 17.87 14.73 -25.48
C GLU A 127 16.60 14.07 -26.04
N HIS A 128 16.74 12.89 -26.66
CA HIS A 128 15.60 12.13 -27.18
C HIS A 128 14.56 11.76 -26.11
N ASN A 129 14.95 11.66 -24.83
CA ASN A 129 14.04 11.38 -23.71
C ASN A 129 13.11 12.55 -23.37
N PHE A 130 13.40 13.73 -23.93
CA PHE A 130 12.67 14.97 -23.74
C PHE A 130 11.98 15.42 -25.03
N ARG A 131 11.73 14.53 -25.99
CA ARG A 131 10.91 14.89 -27.16
C ARG A 131 9.42 14.93 -26.79
N THR A 132 8.69 15.84 -27.42
CA THR A 132 7.23 15.86 -27.43
C THR A 132 6.68 14.98 -28.54
N TYR A 133 5.44 14.53 -28.39
CA TYR A 133 4.67 13.84 -29.42
C TYR A 133 3.37 14.61 -29.65
N ASP A 134 3.08 14.93 -30.90
CA ASP A 134 1.86 15.65 -31.28
C ASP A 134 0.61 14.75 -31.20
N ASP A 135 -0.55 15.36 -31.45
CA ASP A 135 -1.86 14.70 -31.33
C ASP A 135 -2.11 13.61 -32.39
N THR A 136 -1.24 13.48 -33.40
CA THR A 136 -1.30 12.36 -34.36
C THR A 136 -0.66 11.09 -33.81
N VAL A 137 0.23 11.22 -32.82
CA VAL A 137 0.98 10.11 -32.20
C VAL A 137 0.51 9.84 -30.76
N SER A 138 0.08 10.88 -30.04
CA SER A 138 -0.26 10.82 -28.61
C SER A 138 -1.64 11.40 -28.35
N SER A 139 -2.26 11.00 -27.22
CA SER A 139 -3.51 11.60 -26.75
C SER A 139 -3.45 11.84 -25.25
N ALA A 140 -3.87 13.03 -24.81
CA ALA A 140 -4.06 13.33 -23.39
C ALA A 140 -5.30 12.64 -22.78
N LEU A 141 -6.14 12.00 -23.62
CA LEU A 141 -7.38 11.33 -23.23
C LEU A 141 -8.33 12.22 -22.41
N GLY A 142 -8.33 13.53 -22.68
CA GLY A 142 -9.14 14.53 -21.96
C GLY A 142 -8.77 14.67 -20.48
N VAL A 143 -7.50 14.48 -20.13
CA VAL A 143 -6.96 14.65 -18.77
C VAL A 143 -5.90 15.75 -18.77
N ALA A 144 -5.98 16.66 -17.79
CA ALA A 144 -5.04 17.76 -17.60
C ALA A 144 -3.59 17.27 -17.40
N TYR A 145 -2.61 18.17 -17.57
CA TYR A 145 -1.22 17.89 -17.27
C TYR A 145 -1.03 17.56 -15.78
N ASP A 146 -0.34 16.47 -15.48
CA ASP A 146 -0.19 16.01 -14.10
C ASP A 146 1.27 16.03 -13.62
N TYR A 147 1.62 17.07 -12.85
CA TYR A 147 2.92 17.16 -12.18
C TYR A 147 3.20 15.99 -11.23
N GLY A 148 2.16 15.35 -10.69
CA GLY A 148 2.26 14.20 -9.78
C GLY A 148 2.29 12.83 -10.47
N SER A 149 2.28 12.79 -11.81
CA SER A 149 2.26 11.54 -12.56
C SER A 149 3.51 10.70 -12.28
N VAL A 150 3.32 9.38 -12.14
CA VAL A 150 4.45 8.44 -12.04
C VAL A 150 5.26 8.41 -13.35
N MET A 151 4.64 8.81 -14.47
CA MET A 151 5.25 8.95 -15.79
C MET A 151 6.03 10.26 -15.96
N HIS A 152 6.00 11.17 -14.99
CA HIS A 152 6.77 12.39 -15.04
C HIS A 152 8.23 12.16 -14.58
N TYR A 153 9.17 12.76 -15.29
CA TYR A 153 10.58 12.82 -14.88
C TYR A 153 10.78 13.71 -13.64
N SER A 154 11.83 13.42 -12.87
CA SER A 154 12.28 14.34 -11.83
C SER A 154 12.96 15.55 -12.44
N LYS A 155 13.04 16.65 -11.67
CA LYS A 155 13.76 17.86 -12.08
C LYS A 155 15.22 17.64 -12.49
N THR A 156 15.89 16.60 -12.00
CA THR A 156 17.31 16.29 -12.26
C THR A 156 17.52 15.08 -13.18
N SER A 157 16.51 14.68 -13.96
CA SER A 157 16.65 13.52 -14.84
C SER A 157 17.66 13.82 -15.95
N PHE A 158 18.69 12.98 -16.11
CA PHE A 158 19.76 13.11 -17.11
C PHE A 158 20.50 14.46 -17.09
N ASN A 159 20.73 15.03 -15.91
CA ASN A 159 21.37 16.33 -15.79
C ASN A 159 22.90 16.26 -15.82
N ILE A 160 23.54 17.30 -16.33
CA ILE A 160 24.97 17.53 -16.17
C ILE A 160 25.19 18.28 -14.85
N GLY A 161 25.79 17.61 -13.86
CA GLY A 161 26.06 18.21 -12.55
C GLY A 161 24.86 18.13 -11.60
N SER A 162 24.48 19.26 -10.98
CA SER A 162 23.41 19.33 -9.97
C SER A 162 22.18 20.14 -10.39
N GLU A 163 22.28 20.90 -11.48
CA GLU A 163 21.21 21.78 -11.94
C GLU A 163 20.05 21.01 -12.57
N PRO A 164 18.80 21.50 -12.45
CA PRO A 164 17.64 20.80 -13.01
C PRO A 164 17.59 20.91 -14.54
N THR A 165 17.23 19.81 -15.19
CA THR A 165 16.89 19.72 -16.63
C THR A 165 15.43 20.06 -16.90
N ILE A 166 14.55 19.91 -15.91
CA ILE A 166 13.13 20.29 -16.01
C ILE A 166 12.83 21.31 -14.92
N VAL A 167 12.36 22.48 -15.32
CA VAL A 167 11.91 23.54 -14.43
C VAL A 167 10.41 23.75 -14.62
N THR A 168 9.61 23.52 -13.58
CA THR A 168 8.16 23.79 -13.64
C THR A 168 7.91 25.28 -13.70
N LYS A 169 7.00 25.73 -14.58
CA LYS A 169 6.68 27.17 -14.70
C LYS A 169 6.06 27.72 -13.41
N ILE A 170 5.32 26.90 -12.69
CA ILE A 170 4.85 27.19 -11.34
C ILE A 170 5.85 26.58 -10.34
N PRO A 171 6.58 27.38 -9.55
CA PRO A 171 7.66 26.88 -8.69
C PRO A 171 7.22 25.87 -7.63
N HIS A 172 5.97 25.93 -7.17
CA HIS A 172 5.40 25.00 -6.20
C HIS A 172 5.54 23.52 -6.61
N PHE A 173 5.49 23.23 -7.92
CA PHE A 173 5.54 21.85 -8.42
C PHE A 173 6.96 21.30 -8.63
N MET A 174 8.01 22.08 -8.36
CA MET A 174 9.41 21.65 -8.57
C MET A 174 9.76 20.37 -7.80
N ASP A 175 9.26 20.21 -6.58
CA ASP A 175 9.50 19.02 -5.74
C ASP A 175 8.35 17.98 -5.80
N VAL A 176 7.31 18.28 -6.59
CA VAL A 176 6.20 17.36 -6.86
C VAL A 176 6.58 16.40 -7.97
N ILE A 177 7.15 16.92 -9.07
CA ILE A 177 7.53 16.11 -10.24
C ILE A 177 8.52 14.98 -9.91
N GLY A 178 8.40 13.87 -10.63
CA GLY A 178 9.27 12.71 -10.44
C GLY A 178 8.99 11.91 -9.17
N GLN A 179 7.74 11.90 -8.69
CA GLN A 179 7.35 10.99 -7.60
C GLN A 179 7.44 9.52 -8.07
N ARG A 180 7.76 8.61 -7.13
CA ARG A 180 7.90 7.16 -7.39
C ARG A 180 7.20 6.32 -6.32
N MET A 181 6.13 6.86 -5.73
CA MET A 181 5.30 6.19 -4.72
C MET A 181 4.35 5.20 -5.40
N GLY A 182 3.70 5.64 -6.47
CA GLY A 182 2.89 4.81 -7.36
C GLY A 182 2.05 5.65 -8.33
N PHE A 183 1.02 5.07 -8.95
CA PHE A 183 0.11 5.80 -9.84
C PHE A 183 -0.52 7.04 -9.21
N SER A 184 -0.58 8.14 -9.96
CA SER A 184 -1.48 9.25 -9.64
C SER A 184 -2.93 8.93 -10.04
N ALA A 185 -3.87 9.77 -9.59
CA ALA A 185 -5.26 9.66 -10.02
C ALA A 185 -5.42 9.90 -11.55
N SER A 186 -4.61 10.79 -12.12
CA SER A 186 -4.61 11.06 -13.56
C SER A 186 -4.04 9.89 -14.37
N ASP A 187 -2.98 9.23 -13.87
CA ASP A 187 -2.43 8.02 -14.50
C ASP A 187 -3.51 6.93 -14.61
N LEU A 188 -4.21 6.66 -13.50
CA LEU A 188 -5.30 5.68 -13.46
C LEU A 188 -6.48 6.09 -14.34
N THR A 189 -6.84 7.37 -14.37
CA THR A 189 -7.93 7.87 -15.21
C THR A 189 -7.60 7.65 -16.69
N LYS A 190 -6.39 8.01 -17.13
CA LYS A 190 -5.94 7.79 -18.51
C LYS A 190 -5.90 6.31 -18.85
N LEU A 191 -5.31 5.48 -17.99
CA LEU A 191 -5.21 4.03 -18.21
C LEU A 191 -6.59 3.35 -18.28
N ASN A 192 -7.48 3.67 -17.34
CA ASN A 192 -8.82 3.11 -17.32
C ASN A 192 -9.67 3.59 -18.50
N ARG A 193 -9.51 4.84 -18.98
CA ARG A 193 -10.15 5.31 -20.22
C ARG A 193 -9.61 4.58 -21.45
N LEU A 194 -8.29 4.41 -21.55
CA LEU A 194 -7.67 3.75 -22.70
C LEU A 194 -8.13 2.29 -22.87
N TYR A 195 -8.37 1.60 -21.76
CA TYR A 195 -8.78 0.19 -21.74
C TYR A 195 -10.26 -0.04 -21.36
N ASN A 196 -11.07 1.02 -21.33
CA ASN A 196 -12.50 0.96 -20.97
C ASN A 196 -12.78 0.20 -19.66
N CYS A 197 -11.92 0.39 -18.66
CA CYS A 197 -12.07 -0.27 -17.37
C CYS A 197 -13.28 0.27 -16.60
N THR A 198 -14.27 -0.59 -16.35
CA THR A 198 -15.46 -0.27 -15.55
C THR A 198 -15.40 -0.82 -14.12
N LYS A 199 -14.52 -1.80 -13.88
CA LYS A 199 -14.27 -2.42 -12.58
C LYS A 199 -12.79 -2.74 -12.44
N SER A 200 -12.31 -2.82 -11.21
CA SER A 200 -10.98 -3.36 -10.92
C SER A 200 -11.02 -4.84 -10.57
N SER A 201 -9.91 -5.53 -10.80
CA SER A 201 -9.80 -7.00 -10.65
C SER A 201 -9.95 -7.46 -9.19
N THR A 202 -9.39 -6.74 -8.23
CA THR A 202 -9.37 -7.16 -6.82
C THR A 202 -10.05 -6.20 -5.85
N PHE A 203 -10.54 -5.04 -6.28
CA PHE A 203 -11.36 -4.18 -5.42
C PHE A 203 -12.72 -4.83 -5.18
N VAL A 204 -13.23 -4.73 -3.95
CA VAL A 204 -14.56 -5.23 -3.61
C VAL A 204 -15.46 -4.11 -3.13
N ASP A 205 -15.00 -3.33 -2.14
CA ASP A 205 -15.79 -2.23 -1.58
C ASP A 205 -14.95 -1.17 -0.86
N SER A 206 -15.49 0.05 -0.76
CA SER A 206 -14.98 1.13 0.09
C SER A 206 -16.15 1.95 0.62
N CYS A 207 -16.16 2.22 1.93
CA CYS A 207 -17.22 2.95 2.60
C CYS A 207 -16.67 3.85 3.72
N SER A 208 -16.79 5.15 3.52
CA SER A 208 -16.44 6.21 4.48
C SER A 208 -17.67 6.91 5.05
N PHE A 209 -18.87 6.34 4.84
CA PHE A 209 -20.15 6.83 5.38
C PHE A 209 -20.54 8.29 5.05
N GLU A 210 -19.90 8.92 4.06
CA GLU A 210 -20.16 10.32 3.71
C GLU A 210 -21.55 10.57 3.09
N GLU A 211 -22.18 9.52 2.55
CA GLU A 211 -23.47 9.58 1.88
C GLU A 211 -24.57 8.97 2.77
N GLU A 212 -25.80 9.49 2.69
CA GLU A 212 -26.95 9.04 3.50
C GLU A 212 -27.29 7.55 3.29
N ASN A 213 -26.98 7.01 2.11
CA ASN A 213 -27.23 5.61 1.80
C ASN A 213 -26.24 4.65 2.48
N ILE A 214 -25.23 5.16 3.20
CA ILE A 214 -24.20 4.41 3.93
C ILE A 214 -23.64 3.24 3.10
N CYS A 215 -23.38 3.49 1.81
CA CYS A 215 -22.82 2.51 0.87
C CYS A 215 -23.70 1.24 0.66
N GLY A 216 -24.98 1.33 1.03
CA GLY A 216 -25.93 0.22 1.03
C GLY A 216 -25.75 -0.77 2.19
N MET A 217 -25.05 -0.37 3.26
CA MET A 217 -25.01 -1.17 4.49
C MET A 217 -26.38 -1.20 5.16
N ILE A 218 -26.70 -2.28 5.87
CA ILE A 218 -28.00 -2.48 6.54
C ILE A 218 -27.80 -2.82 8.01
N GLN A 219 -28.84 -2.61 8.81
CA GLN A 219 -28.90 -3.10 10.19
C GLN A 219 -29.37 -4.56 10.19
N GLY A 220 -28.71 -5.43 10.97
CA GLY A 220 -29.13 -6.81 11.19
C GLY A 220 -30.09 -6.95 12.40
N PRO A 221 -30.48 -8.18 12.76
CA PRO A 221 -31.50 -8.47 13.79
C PRO A 221 -30.99 -8.32 15.24
N GLY A 222 -30.44 -7.15 15.59
CA GLY A 222 -30.02 -6.80 16.95
C GLY A 222 -31.13 -6.13 17.76
N ASN A 223 -30.96 -6.05 19.08
CA ASN A 223 -31.87 -5.29 19.95
C ASN A 223 -31.49 -3.81 20.07
N ARG A 224 -30.41 -3.40 19.39
CA ARG A 224 -29.90 -2.03 19.23
C ARG A 224 -29.51 -1.80 17.77
N LEU A 225 -29.19 -0.54 17.45
CA LEU A 225 -28.80 -0.11 16.11
C LEU A 225 -27.44 0.59 16.12
N TRP A 226 -26.73 0.51 15.01
CA TRP A 226 -25.65 1.44 14.69
C TRP A 226 -26.21 2.77 14.21
N GLU A 227 -25.63 3.89 14.62
CA GLU A 227 -26.10 5.23 14.25
C GLU A 227 -25.02 5.94 13.43
N GLN A 228 -25.39 6.53 12.30
CA GLN A 228 -24.50 7.44 11.58
C GLN A 228 -24.38 8.74 12.38
N LYS A 229 -23.15 9.13 12.73
CA LYS A 229 -22.85 10.31 13.53
C LYS A 229 -21.70 11.09 12.91
N SER A 230 -21.69 12.40 13.13
CA SER A 230 -20.55 13.27 12.84
C SER A 230 -19.67 13.52 14.07
N SER A 231 -20.21 13.29 15.28
CA SER A 231 -19.52 13.46 16.56
C SER A 231 -20.24 12.71 17.68
N VAL A 232 -19.49 12.24 18.67
CA VAL A 232 -20.04 11.57 19.86
C VAL A 232 -19.44 12.17 21.14
N SER A 233 -20.28 12.42 22.14
CA SER A 233 -19.83 12.82 23.48
C SER A 233 -18.95 11.73 24.10
N GLY A 234 -17.74 12.07 24.53
CA GLY A 234 -16.72 11.09 24.96
C GLY A 234 -15.81 10.60 23.84
N GLY A 235 -16.09 10.95 22.58
CA GLY A 235 -15.26 10.69 21.41
C GLY A 235 -15.78 9.56 20.51
N PRO A 236 -15.48 9.64 19.20
CA PRO A 236 -14.66 10.67 18.56
C PRO A 236 -15.44 11.97 18.28
N GLN A 237 -14.73 13.10 18.28
CA GLN A 237 -15.32 14.42 17.98
C GLN A 237 -15.51 14.67 16.48
N THR A 238 -14.76 13.93 15.66
CA THR A 238 -14.81 13.98 14.19
C THR A 238 -14.71 12.56 13.65
N ASP A 239 -15.11 12.39 12.39
CA ASP A 239 -14.77 11.23 11.59
C ASP A 239 -13.25 11.08 11.40
N PHE A 240 -12.84 9.92 10.88
CA PHE A 240 -11.47 9.69 10.46
C PHE A 240 -11.25 10.17 9.02
N SER A 241 -12.25 10.06 8.12
CA SER A 241 -12.08 10.34 6.69
C SER A 241 -11.56 11.75 6.39
N ASN A 242 -12.14 12.76 7.02
CA ASN A 242 -11.88 14.19 6.83
C ASN A 242 -11.28 14.87 8.05
N MET A 243 -11.30 14.23 9.23
CA MET A 243 -10.81 14.79 10.49
C MET A 243 -11.45 16.16 10.82
N GLY A 244 -12.73 16.34 10.49
CA GLY A 244 -13.46 17.60 10.69
C GLY A 244 -12.98 18.78 9.84
N GLN A 245 -12.13 18.57 8.84
CA GLN A 245 -11.61 19.65 7.97
C GLN A 245 -12.63 20.13 6.93
N CYS A 246 -13.69 19.37 6.69
CA CYS A 246 -14.70 19.66 5.67
C CYS A 246 -16.08 19.89 6.30
N LYS A 247 -16.58 21.13 6.24
CA LYS A 247 -17.89 21.48 6.80
C LYS A 247 -19.01 20.77 6.01
N GLY A 248 -19.91 20.09 6.73
CA GLY A 248 -21.03 19.35 6.14
C GLY A 248 -20.68 17.95 5.63
N LYS A 249 -19.44 17.52 5.85
CA LYS A 249 -18.92 16.17 5.61
C LYS A 249 -18.30 15.63 6.89
N GLY A 250 -18.00 14.34 6.90
CA GLY A 250 -17.39 13.65 8.02
C GLY A 250 -18.41 12.92 8.88
N TYR A 251 -18.66 11.68 8.50
CA TYR A 251 -19.58 10.79 9.19
C TYR A 251 -18.93 9.44 9.46
N PHE A 252 -19.35 8.79 10.52
CA PHE A 252 -18.93 7.44 10.89
C PHE A 252 -20.12 6.69 11.50
N MET A 253 -20.02 5.36 11.56
CA MET A 253 -21.03 4.54 12.22
C MET A 253 -20.66 4.31 13.68
N HIS A 254 -21.59 4.59 14.59
CA HIS A 254 -21.38 4.46 16.03
C HIS A 254 -22.36 3.48 16.67
N PHE A 255 -21.85 2.53 17.43
CA PHE A 255 -22.63 1.69 18.33
C PHE A 255 -22.39 2.12 19.77
N ARG A 256 -23.44 2.66 20.40
CA ARG A 256 -23.39 3.19 21.76
C ARG A 256 -23.53 2.09 22.79
N THR A 257 -22.48 1.84 23.57
CA THR A 257 -22.53 0.91 24.72
C THR A 257 -22.76 1.62 26.05
N ALA A 258 -22.66 2.96 26.11
CA ALA A 258 -22.92 3.74 27.32
C ALA A 258 -24.32 3.51 27.91
N SER A 259 -25.32 3.32 27.06
CA SER A 259 -26.71 3.03 27.44
C SER A 259 -27.11 1.61 27.06
N GLY A 260 -27.96 0.97 27.88
CA GLY A 260 -28.47 -0.38 27.62
C GLY A 260 -28.09 -1.43 28.66
N LYS A 261 -28.43 -2.68 28.36
CA LYS A 261 -28.21 -3.82 29.25
C LYS A 261 -27.03 -4.66 28.75
N PRO A 262 -26.27 -5.32 29.64
CA PRO A 262 -25.27 -6.30 29.22
C PRO A 262 -25.87 -7.33 28.26
N GLY A 263 -25.19 -7.60 27.15
CA GLY A 263 -25.68 -8.46 26.05
C GLY A 263 -26.52 -7.74 24.98
N ASP A 264 -26.85 -6.46 25.17
CA ASP A 264 -27.40 -5.63 24.09
C ASP A 264 -26.39 -5.60 22.94
N HIS A 265 -26.88 -5.76 21.71
CA HIS A 265 -26.03 -5.85 20.53
C HIS A 265 -26.70 -5.25 19.29
N ALA A 266 -25.86 -4.77 18.37
CA ALA A 266 -26.27 -4.22 17.09
C ALA A 266 -25.40 -4.76 15.97
N LEU A 267 -26.01 -5.08 14.83
CA LEU A 267 -25.30 -5.60 13.65
C LEU A 267 -25.36 -4.56 12.53
N LEU A 268 -24.22 -4.20 11.97
CA LEU A 268 -24.10 -3.46 10.72
C LEU A 268 -23.54 -4.40 9.65
N GLU A 269 -24.30 -4.63 8.59
CA GLU A 269 -23.96 -5.58 7.54
C GLU A 269 -23.69 -4.87 6.22
N SER A 270 -22.61 -5.23 5.53
CA SER A 270 -22.37 -4.78 4.16
C SER A 270 -23.52 -5.18 3.23
N ARG A 271 -23.62 -4.54 2.05
CA ARG A 271 -24.39 -5.13 0.93
C ARG A 271 -23.84 -6.50 0.55
N TRP A 272 -24.48 -7.19 -0.40
CA TRP A 272 -23.88 -8.40 -0.97
C TRP A 272 -22.59 -8.09 -1.70
N LEU A 273 -21.54 -8.82 -1.33
CA LEU A 273 -20.20 -8.71 -1.85
C LEU A 273 -19.87 -9.97 -2.65
N TYR A 274 -19.07 -9.79 -3.70
CA TYR A 274 -18.64 -10.85 -4.62
C TYR A 274 -17.10 -10.85 -4.71
N PRO A 275 -16.40 -11.16 -3.62
CA PRO A 275 -14.94 -11.20 -3.63
C PRO A 275 -14.43 -12.32 -4.53
N LYS A 276 -13.28 -12.10 -5.17
CA LYS A 276 -12.55 -13.20 -5.84
C LYS A 276 -12.09 -14.24 -4.80
N PRO A 277 -12.09 -15.54 -5.16
CA PRO A 277 -11.57 -16.60 -4.30
C PRO A 277 -10.12 -16.33 -3.85
N GLY A 278 -9.78 -16.78 -2.65
CA GLY A 278 -8.46 -16.59 -2.06
C GLY A 278 -8.50 -15.68 -0.84
N ALA A 279 -7.38 -15.02 -0.54
CA ALA A 279 -7.30 -14.09 0.57
C ALA A 279 -7.99 -12.77 0.22
N GLN A 280 -8.80 -12.25 1.14
CA GLN A 280 -9.27 -10.87 1.10
C GLN A 280 -8.76 -10.10 2.32
N CYS A 281 -8.60 -8.79 2.18
CA CYS A 281 -8.21 -7.90 3.25
C CYS A 281 -9.36 -6.95 3.56
N LEU A 282 -9.95 -7.13 4.75
CA LEU A 282 -10.85 -6.15 5.34
C LEU A 282 -10.01 -5.19 6.18
N GLN A 283 -10.01 -3.93 5.80
CA GLN A 283 -9.35 -2.84 6.49
C GLN A 283 -10.39 -1.84 6.98
N PHE A 284 -10.29 -1.33 8.20
CA PHE A 284 -11.16 -0.27 8.72
C PHE A 284 -10.49 0.45 9.88
N PHE A 285 -10.96 1.65 10.17
CA PHE A 285 -10.59 2.38 11.38
C PHE A 285 -11.65 2.18 12.46
N LEU A 286 -11.18 1.91 13.68
CA LEU A 286 -12.00 1.73 14.87
C LEU A 286 -11.58 2.74 15.93
N HIS A 287 -12.54 3.51 16.44
CA HIS A 287 -12.36 4.31 17.64
C HIS A 287 -13.17 3.70 18.79
N ASN A 288 -12.48 3.29 19.86
CA ASN A 288 -13.09 2.66 21.02
C ASN A 288 -13.12 3.61 22.23
N THR A 289 -14.32 3.83 22.78
CA THR A 289 -14.57 4.53 24.05
C THR A 289 -15.46 3.70 24.99
N GLY A 290 -15.70 2.44 24.63
CA GLY A 290 -16.47 1.49 25.42
C GLY A 290 -15.68 0.89 26.59
N ALA A 291 -16.36 0.05 27.36
CA ALA A 291 -15.74 -0.72 28.44
C ALA A 291 -14.77 -1.78 27.89
N ALA A 292 -13.84 -2.23 28.74
CA ALA A 292 -12.84 -3.24 28.35
C ALA A 292 -13.46 -4.60 27.95
N ASP A 293 -14.66 -4.92 28.46
CA ASP A 293 -15.42 -6.13 28.14
C ASP A 293 -16.54 -5.91 27.12
N ASP A 294 -16.69 -4.71 26.56
CA ASP A 294 -17.44 -4.54 25.32
C ASP A 294 -16.69 -5.26 24.18
N VAL A 295 -17.44 -5.83 23.23
CA VAL A 295 -16.86 -6.63 22.14
C VAL A 295 -17.39 -6.18 20.80
N LEU A 296 -16.50 -5.95 19.84
CA LEU A 296 -16.81 -5.87 18.42
C LEU A 296 -16.45 -7.21 17.76
N ASN A 297 -17.46 -7.96 17.34
CA ASN A 297 -17.30 -9.17 16.56
C ASN A 297 -17.40 -8.85 15.06
N ILE A 298 -16.47 -9.41 14.29
CA ILE A 298 -16.44 -9.36 12.84
C ILE A 298 -16.81 -10.74 12.33
N TRP A 299 -17.94 -10.81 11.63
CA TRP A 299 -18.44 -12.03 11.03
C TRP A 299 -18.46 -11.93 9.52
N VAL A 300 -18.49 -13.09 8.87
CA VAL A 300 -18.84 -13.24 7.47
C VAL A 300 -20.11 -14.08 7.39
N ARG A 301 -21.11 -13.59 6.64
CA ARG A 301 -22.31 -14.36 6.28
C ARG A 301 -22.20 -14.80 4.82
N GLU A 302 -21.90 -16.07 4.57
CA GLU A 302 -21.76 -16.63 3.21
C GLU A 302 -23.07 -17.27 2.76
N TYR A 303 -23.47 -17.02 1.50
CA TYR A 303 -24.73 -17.52 0.93
C TYR A 303 -24.44 -18.58 -0.12
N ASP A 304 -25.16 -19.70 -0.05
CA ASP A 304 -25.12 -20.74 -1.07
C ASP A 304 -26.47 -21.46 -1.21
N LYS A 305 -26.56 -22.41 -2.15
CA LYS A 305 -27.79 -23.18 -2.39
C LYS A 305 -28.27 -23.95 -1.16
N ALA A 306 -27.37 -24.40 -0.29
CA ALA A 306 -27.71 -25.12 0.94
C ALA A 306 -28.09 -24.17 2.09
N ASN A 307 -27.57 -22.95 2.09
CA ASN A 307 -27.80 -21.91 3.09
C ASN A 307 -28.27 -20.62 2.42
N PRO A 308 -29.51 -20.59 1.87
CA PRO A 308 -30.03 -19.41 1.17
C PRO A 308 -30.19 -18.19 2.10
N SER A 309 -30.44 -18.41 3.39
CA SER A 309 -30.46 -17.37 4.44
C SER A 309 -29.05 -16.94 4.91
N GLY A 310 -28.02 -17.62 4.42
CA GLY A 310 -26.62 -17.36 4.75
C GLY A 310 -26.14 -18.07 6.02
N LYS A 311 -24.90 -18.58 5.98
CA LYS A 311 -24.21 -19.18 7.12
C LYS A 311 -23.25 -18.16 7.73
N LEU A 312 -23.44 -17.83 9.00
CA LEU A 312 -22.58 -16.90 9.73
C LEU A 312 -21.34 -17.62 10.29
N ARG A 313 -20.18 -16.99 10.17
CA ARG A 313 -18.91 -17.46 10.74
C ARG A 313 -18.15 -16.30 11.34
N ILE A 314 -17.75 -16.44 12.61
CA ILE A 314 -16.92 -15.43 13.26
C ILE A 314 -15.52 -15.46 12.66
N VAL A 315 -14.96 -14.29 12.40
CA VAL A 315 -13.60 -14.14 11.88
C VAL A 315 -12.70 -13.54 12.94
N LYS A 316 -13.18 -12.54 13.68
CA LYS A 316 -12.40 -11.85 14.70
C LYS A 316 -13.33 -11.30 15.78
N SER A 317 -12.87 -11.33 17.02
CA SER A 317 -13.42 -10.53 18.11
C SER A 317 -12.38 -9.53 18.56
N ILE A 318 -12.81 -8.30 18.78
CA ILE A 318 -12.00 -7.18 19.25
C ILE A 318 -12.65 -6.69 20.54
N SER A 319 -11.90 -6.70 21.64
CA SER A 319 -12.34 -6.18 22.93
C SER A 319 -11.18 -5.47 23.61
N GLY A 320 -11.48 -4.46 24.42
CA GLY A 320 -10.48 -3.55 24.96
C GLY A 320 -9.67 -2.84 23.88
N GLY A 321 -8.36 -2.68 24.12
CA GLY A 321 -7.42 -2.02 23.21
C GLY A 321 -7.09 -0.58 23.62
N VAL A 322 -6.58 0.20 22.66
CA VAL A 322 -6.29 1.63 22.88
C VAL A 322 -7.61 2.39 22.87
N MET A 323 -7.87 3.13 23.95
CA MET A 323 -9.07 3.94 24.09
C MET A 323 -8.83 5.37 23.62
N GLY A 324 -9.84 5.99 23.00
CA GLY A 324 -9.81 7.41 22.65
C GLY A 324 -8.95 7.79 21.45
N SER A 325 -8.57 6.82 20.59
CA SER A 325 -7.90 7.08 19.32
C SER A 325 -8.44 6.19 18.19
N TRP A 326 -8.33 6.67 16.96
CA TRP A 326 -8.63 5.88 15.77
C TRP A 326 -7.50 4.88 15.51
N GLU A 327 -7.82 3.58 15.52
CA GLU A 327 -6.87 2.51 15.26
C GLU A 327 -7.19 1.79 13.95
N LEU A 328 -6.17 1.56 13.13
CA LEU A 328 -6.28 0.76 11.92
C LEU A 328 -6.34 -0.73 12.26
N HIS A 329 -7.35 -1.42 11.72
CA HIS A 329 -7.48 -2.87 11.80
C HIS A 329 -7.39 -3.51 10.42
N ASN A 330 -6.56 -4.55 10.32
CA ASN A 330 -6.44 -5.39 9.13
C ASN A 330 -6.87 -6.82 9.48
N ILE A 331 -7.88 -7.34 8.76
CA ILE A 331 -8.44 -8.68 9.00
C ILE A 331 -8.42 -9.45 7.68
N ASN A 332 -7.66 -10.56 7.66
CA ASN A 332 -7.68 -11.49 6.55
C ASN A 332 -9.01 -12.28 6.55
N LEU A 333 -9.73 -12.21 5.43
CA LEU A 333 -10.88 -13.07 5.15
C LEU A 333 -10.48 -14.14 4.12
N ASN A 334 -11.28 -15.19 4.05
CA ASN A 334 -11.20 -16.22 3.01
C ASN A 334 -12.61 -16.65 2.64
N VAL A 335 -13.25 -15.82 1.82
CA VAL A 335 -14.60 -15.97 1.33
C VAL A 335 -14.54 -16.50 -0.09
N THR A 336 -15.37 -17.51 -0.40
CA THR A 336 -15.36 -18.15 -1.74
C THR A 336 -16.64 -17.92 -2.52
N LYS A 337 -17.67 -17.35 -1.87
CA LYS A 337 -19.02 -17.17 -2.42
C LYS A 337 -19.51 -15.75 -2.19
N LYS A 338 -20.72 -15.45 -2.67
CA LYS A 338 -21.46 -14.25 -2.29
C LYS A 338 -21.54 -14.17 -0.77
N ALA A 339 -21.20 -13.03 -0.19
CA ALA A 339 -21.20 -12.86 1.26
C ALA A 339 -21.59 -11.44 1.72
N ARG A 340 -21.81 -11.29 3.03
CA ARG A 340 -21.77 -10.00 3.73
C ARG A 340 -20.66 -10.03 4.78
N VAL A 341 -19.99 -8.90 4.97
CA VAL A 341 -19.22 -8.64 6.20
C VAL A 341 -20.18 -8.04 7.23
N VAL A 342 -20.11 -8.51 8.47
CA VAL A 342 -21.03 -8.12 9.53
C VAL A 342 -20.25 -7.66 10.75
N PHE A 343 -20.48 -6.42 11.16
CA PHE A 343 -19.91 -5.80 12.34
C PHE A 343 -20.95 -5.85 13.46
N GLU A 344 -20.71 -6.68 14.46
CA GLU A 344 -21.59 -6.83 15.62
C GLU A 344 -20.93 -6.20 16.84
N GLY A 345 -21.48 -5.08 17.32
CA GLY A 345 -21.11 -4.53 18.61
C GLY A 345 -21.95 -5.17 19.71
N VAL A 346 -21.32 -5.59 20.81
CA VAL A 346 -21.97 -6.22 21.96
C VAL A 346 -21.53 -5.48 23.23
N ARG A 347 -22.51 -5.05 24.03
CA ARG A 347 -22.28 -4.41 25.32
C ARG A 347 -21.90 -5.45 26.38
N GLY A 348 -20.79 -5.20 27.06
CA GLY A 348 -20.29 -5.97 28.20
C GLY A 348 -21.10 -5.76 29.48
N LYS A 349 -20.60 -6.36 30.57
CA LYS A 349 -21.16 -6.22 31.92
C LYS A 349 -20.67 -4.97 32.63
N SER A 350 -19.45 -4.53 32.35
CA SER A 350 -18.88 -3.36 33.02
C SER A 350 -19.58 -2.06 32.58
N PRO A 351 -19.59 -1.02 33.43
CA PRO A 351 -20.03 0.30 33.02
C PRO A 351 -19.21 0.80 31.83
N SER A 352 -19.90 1.27 30.81
CA SER A 352 -19.31 1.89 29.63
C SER A 352 -19.74 3.37 29.57
N GLU A 353 -18.85 4.23 29.08
CA GLU A 353 -19.12 5.67 28.92
C GLU A 353 -19.29 6.07 27.44
N GLY A 354 -18.98 5.17 26.50
CA GLY A 354 -18.95 5.47 25.07
C GLY A 354 -19.48 4.34 24.19
N GLY A 355 -18.63 3.81 23.31
CA GLY A 355 -18.98 2.76 22.36
C GLY A 355 -17.91 2.47 21.32
N PHE A 356 -18.33 1.88 20.20
CA PHE A 356 -17.47 1.61 19.05
C PHE A 356 -17.85 2.52 17.89
N SER A 357 -16.87 3.15 17.26
CA SER A 357 -17.06 3.95 16.05
C SER A 357 -16.24 3.37 14.91
N LEU A 358 -16.87 3.12 13.77
CA LEU A 358 -16.27 2.54 12.57
C LEU A 358 -16.24 3.55 11.43
N ASP A 359 -15.11 3.62 10.74
CA ASP A 359 -14.93 4.49 9.59
C ASP A 359 -13.94 3.92 8.57
N ASP A 360 -13.94 4.47 7.35
CA ASP A 360 -13.02 4.15 6.25
C ASP A 360 -12.87 2.63 6.00
N ILE A 361 -14.00 1.93 5.90
CA ILE A 361 -14.06 0.49 5.67
C ILE A 361 -13.69 0.20 4.22
N ASN A 362 -12.66 -0.61 4.00
CA ASN A 362 -12.17 -1.02 2.70
C ASN A 362 -12.07 -2.55 2.63
N LEU A 363 -12.51 -3.13 1.51
CA LEU A 363 -12.39 -4.55 1.24
C LEU A 363 -11.79 -4.77 -0.15
N SER A 364 -10.73 -5.57 -0.21
CA SER A 364 -10.11 -6.02 -1.46
C SER A 364 -9.77 -7.50 -1.41
N SER A 365 -9.82 -8.19 -2.55
CA SER A 365 -9.31 -9.54 -2.77
C SER A 365 -7.79 -9.58 -2.85
N THR A 366 -7.14 -9.13 -1.78
CA THR A 366 -5.69 -9.13 -1.58
C THR A 366 -5.35 -9.61 -0.18
N LYS A 367 -4.11 -10.02 0.07
CA LYS A 367 -3.64 -10.28 1.44
C LYS A 367 -3.52 -8.97 2.23
N CYS A 368 -3.85 -9.00 3.53
CA CYS A 368 -3.55 -7.88 4.39
C CYS A 368 -2.05 -7.76 4.71
N PRO A 369 -1.57 -6.53 4.97
CA PRO A 369 -0.35 -6.34 5.74
C PRO A 369 -0.45 -7.09 7.08
N GLN A 370 0.63 -7.77 7.47
CA GLN A 370 0.62 -8.67 8.62
C GLN A 370 0.68 -7.93 9.96
N HIS A 371 1.40 -6.81 9.99
CA HIS A 371 1.66 -6.03 11.20
C HIS A 371 1.49 -4.54 10.92
N ILE A 372 1.07 -3.81 11.95
CA ILE A 372 0.88 -2.36 11.91
C ILE A 372 1.75 -1.76 13.02
N TRP A 373 2.55 -0.74 12.67
CA TRP A 373 3.20 0.12 13.63
C TRP A 373 2.61 1.52 13.54
N HIS A 374 1.83 1.86 14.55
CA HIS A 374 1.20 3.16 14.71
C HIS A 374 2.14 4.09 15.48
N ILE A 375 2.63 5.16 14.83
CA ILE A 375 3.38 6.25 15.45
C ILE A 375 2.42 7.42 15.69
N ARG A 376 2.15 7.70 16.97
CA ARG A 376 1.33 8.84 17.41
C ARG A 376 2.18 10.08 17.63
N ASN A 377 1.56 11.26 17.55
CA ASN A 377 2.22 12.56 17.71
C ASN A 377 3.46 12.69 16.81
N ILE A 378 3.34 12.24 15.56
CA ILE A 378 4.48 12.21 14.65
C ILE A 378 4.97 13.62 14.30
N THR A 379 4.10 14.63 14.27
CA THR A 379 4.54 16.03 14.04
C THR A 379 5.41 16.52 15.20
N GLY A 380 5.01 16.23 16.45
CA GLY A 380 5.82 16.52 17.63
C GLY A 380 7.15 15.77 17.63
N LEU A 381 7.15 14.48 17.23
CA LEU A 381 8.38 13.70 17.10
C LEU A 381 9.29 14.23 15.99
N LEU A 382 8.74 14.66 14.86
CA LEU A 382 9.49 15.31 13.77
C LEU A 382 10.06 16.66 14.21
N ALA A 383 9.39 17.40 15.09
CA ALA A 383 9.92 18.67 15.61
C ALA A 383 11.08 18.48 16.62
N THR A 384 11.06 17.38 17.38
CA THR A 384 11.96 17.20 18.54
C THR A 384 13.08 16.18 18.32
N THR A 385 12.94 15.27 17.37
CA THR A 385 13.93 14.21 17.13
C THR A 385 15.07 14.72 16.22
N PRO A 386 16.34 14.78 16.66
CA PRO A 386 17.41 15.24 15.79
C PRO A 386 17.72 14.25 14.65
N ALA A 387 18.27 14.74 13.54
CA ALA A 387 18.79 13.89 12.47
C ALA A 387 19.88 12.93 13.00
N GLY A 388 19.87 11.70 12.51
CA GLY A 388 20.73 10.61 13.01
C GLY A 388 20.15 9.83 14.19
N ARG A 389 19.06 10.31 14.81
CA ARG A 389 18.33 9.52 15.82
C ARG A 389 17.38 8.54 15.15
N LYS A 390 17.45 7.28 15.57
CA LYS A 390 16.61 6.20 15.07
C LYS A 390 15.53 5.83 16.08
N LEU A 391 14.30 5.67 15.60
CA LEU A 391 13.19 5.04 16.30
C LEU A 391 13.05 3.60 15.82
N TYR A 392 12.67 2.69 16.71
CA TYR A 392 12.48 1.29 16.39
C TYR A 392 11.02 0.90 16.64
N SER A 393 10.46 0.12 15.71
CA SER A 393 9.15 -0.51 15.90
C SER A 393 9.17 -1.50 17.07
N PRO A 394 8.01 -1.97 17.55
CA PRO A 394 7.93 -3.24 18.26
C PRO A 394 8.58 -4.38 17.45
N ARG A 395 8.93 -5.48 18.14
CA ARG A 395 9.37 -6.71 17.45
C ARG A 395 8.14 -7.50 16.99
N PHE A 396 8.19 -8.00 15.77
CA PHE A 396 7.12 -8.76 15.15
C PHE A 396 7.60 -10.15 14.76
N LEU A 397 6.68 -11.11 14.67
CA LEU A 397 6.95 -12.47 14.17
C LEU A 397 6.34 -12.65 12.79
N SER A 398 7.12 -13.19 11.85
CA SER A 398 6.59 -13.60 10.55
C SER A 398 5.83 -14.93 10.64
N PRO A 399 4.99 -15.26 9.64
CA PRO A 399 4.35 -16.57 9.57
C PRO A 399 5.33 -17.75 9.56
N ALA A 400 6.54 -17.55 9.02
CA ALA A 400 7.62 -18.53 9.05
C ALA A 400 8.35 -18.62 10.40
N GLY A 401 8.00 -17.76 11.37
CA GLY A 401 8.54 -17.78 12.73
C GLY A 401 9.73 -16.85 12.98
N TYR A 402 10.25 -16.17 11.95
CA TYR A 402 11.37 -15.22 12.11
C TYR A 402 10.92 -13.96 12.85
N SER A 403 11.70 -13.54 13.85
CA SER A 403 11.48 -12.27 14.54
C SER A 403 12.18 -11.12 13.81
N PHE A 404 11.50 -9.98 13.66
CA PHE A 404 12.04 -8.82 12.96
C PHE A 404 11.61 -7.49 13.61
N GLN A 405 12.30 -6.42 13.23
CA GLN A 405 12.04 -5.06 13.68
C GLN A 405 12.40 -4.07 12.56
N VAL A 406 11.70 -2.94 12.51
CA VAL A 406 11.98 -1.86 11.54
C VAL A 406 12.51 -0.65 12.29
N GLY A 407 13.61 -0.08 11.80
CA GLY A 407 14.21 1.15 12.30
C GLY A 407 13.95 2.31 11.35
N VAL A 408 13.41 3.41 11.86
CA VAL A 408 13.12 4.63 11.09
C VAL A 408 13.92 5.80 11.65
N TYR A 409 14.59 6.54 10.77
CA TYR A 409 15.10 7.87 11.10
C TYR A 409 14.09 8.90 10.61
N LEU A 410 13.31 9.48 11.53
CA LEU A 410 12.25 10.43 11.17
C LEU A 410 12.83 11.63 10.42
N ASN A 411 13.89 12.24 10.95
CA ASN A 411 14.58 13.38 10.36
C ASN A 411 15.82 13.02 9.54
N GLY A 412 15.92 11.76 9.13
CA GLY A 412 17.00 11.28 8.28
C GLY A 412 18.25 10.92 9.05
N ARG A 413 19.23 10.40 8.31
CA ARG A 413 20.56 10.15 8.86
C ARG A 413 21.33 11.46 8.96
N SER A 414 22.34 11.50 9.81
CA SER A 414 23.20 12.69 9.95
C SER A 414 23.84 13.14 8.64
N ASP A 415 24.17 12.19 7.75
CA ASP A 415 24.76 12.45 6.42
C ASP A 415 23.73 12.80 5.34
N ARG A 416 22.43 12.63 5.60
CA ARG A 416 21.33 12.90 4.65
C ARG A 416 20.09 13.44 5.39
N PRO A 417 20.15 14.68 5.91
CA PRO A 417 18.99 15.34 6.49
C PRO A 417 17.91 15.64 5.43
N GLY A 418 16.66 15.88 5.85
CA GLY A 418 15.54 16.23 4.95
C GLY A 418 14.80 15.04 4.31
N TYR A 419 15.25 13.82 4.60
CA TYR A 419 14.59 12.57 4.21
C TYR A 419 14.23 11.78 5.45
N MET A 420 13.12 11.05 5.42
CA MET A 420 12.94 9.92 6.31
C MET A 420 13.71 8.71 5.75
N ALA A 421 14.33 7.92 6.62
CA ALA A 421 15.02 6.68 6.25
C ALA A 421 14.40 5.48 6.96
N THR A 422 14.41 4.31 6.33
CA THR A 422 13.84 3.07 6.90
C THR A 422 14.77 1.87 6.66
N TYR A 423 14.89 1.01 7.67
CA TYR A 423 15.77 -0.15 7.67
C TYR A 423 15.10 -1.35 8.35
N PHE A 424 15.08 -2.48 7.64
CA PHE A 424 14.62 -3.77 8.14
C PHE A 424 15.76 -4.50 8.85
N HIS A 425 15.44 -5.11 9.99
CA HIS A 425 16.36 -5.92 10.79
C HIS A 425 15.70 -7.25 11.20
N LEU A 426 16.42 -8.36 11.04
CA LEU A 426 16.09 -9.58 11.80
C LEU A 426 16.50 -9.39 13.26
N THR A 427 15.75 -10.01 14.17
CA THR A 427 16.01 -9.95 15.62
C THR A 427 15.94 -11.35 16.20
N SER A 428 16.63 -11.58 17.32
CA SER A 428 16.55 -12.87 18.00
C SER A 428 15.13 -13.09 18.52
N GLY A 429 14.52 -14.21 18.12
CA GLY A 429 13.16 -14.60 18.44
C GLY A 429 13.07 -15.89 19.26
N PRO A 430 11.85 -16.28 19.66
CA PRO A 430 11.60 -17.53 20.40
C PRO A 430 11.84 -18.78 19.55
N ASN A 431 11.67 -18.68 18.22
CA ASN A 431 11.71 -19.83 17.32
C ASN A 431 13.10 -20.08 16.70
N ASP A 432 14.10 -19.22 16.99
CA ASP A 432 15.38 -19.20 16.27
C ASP A 432 16.09 -20.55 16.18
N HIS A 433 15.92 -21.42 17.18
CA HIS A 433 16.53 -22.75 17.27
C HIS A 433 15.98 -23.75 16.26
N ASN A 434 14.75 -23.55 15.77
CA ASN A 434 14.09 -24.40 14.78
C ASN A 434 14.09 -23.79 13.37
N LEU A 435 14.63 -22.57 13.21
CA LEU A 435 14.64 -21.87 11.94
C LEU A 435 15.91 -22.15 11.16
N LYS A 436 15.80 -22.11 9.83
CA LYS A 436 16.95 -22.22 8.94
C LYS A 436 17.74 -20.91 8.95
N TRP A 437 19.05 -21.01 9.05
CA TRP A 437 19.97 -19.88 8.98
C TRP A 437 21.13 -20.19 8.00
N PRO A 438 21.61 -19.21 7.22
CA PRO A 438 21.10 -17.85 7.07
C PRO A 438 19.66 -17.80 6.52
N CYS A 439 18.90 -16.76 6.90
CA CYS A 439 17.46 -16.64 6.63
C CYS A 439 17.18 -16.66 5.11
N PRO A 440 16.56 -17.73 4.56
CA PRO A 440 16.46 -17.91 3.13
C PRO A 440 15.20 -17.24 2.56
N TRP A 441 15.42 -16.29 1.65
CA TRP A 441 14.42 -15.72 0.74
C TRP A 441 13.11 -15.31 1.41
N GLN A 442 13.23 -14.58 2.53
CA GLN A 442 12.11 -13.88 3.13
C GLN A 442 12.08 -12.45 2.61
N GLN A 443 10.95 -12.02 2.07
CA GLN A 443 10.76 -10.66 1.59
C GLN A 443 10.01 -9.83 2.63
N GLY A 444 10.72 -8.86 3.21
CA GLY A 444 10.17 -7.86 4.10
C GLY A 444 9.63 -6.68 3.31
N THR A 445 8.33 -6.40 3.45
CA THR A 445 7.68 -5.21 2.89
C THR A 445 7.47 -4.18 3.98
N MET A 446 8.00 -2.97 3.78
CA MET A 446 7.80 -1.81 4.65
C MET A 446 7.04 -0.75 3.86
N ALA A 447 5.84 -0.39 4.32
CA ALA A 447 5.04 0.66 3.69
C ALA A 447 4.67 1.73 4.70
N LEU A 448 4.77 3.00 4.29
CA LEU A 448 4.12 4.12 4.98
C LEU A 448 2.79 4.39 4.28
N MET A 449 1.70 4.32 5.04
CA MET A 449 0.34 4.41 4.52
C MET A 449 -0.03 5.86 4.19
N ASP A 450 -0.51 6.11 2.98
CA ASP A 450 -1.29 7.29 2.61
C ASP A 450 -2.74 7.04 3.04
N GLN A 451 -3.19 7.72 4.08
CA GLN A 451 -4.44 7.44 4.82
C GLN A 451 -5.67 8.02 4.10
N GLN A 452 -5.77 7.78 2.79
CA GLN A 452 -6.96 8.10 2.00
C GLN A 452 -8.12 7.17 2.39
N PRO A 453 -9.36 7.70 2.49
CA PRO A 453 -10.56 6.90 2.79
C PRO A 453 -10.78 5.73 1.83
N ASP A 454 -10.53 5.95 0.54
CA ASP A 454 -10.66 4.94 -0.51
C ASP A 454 -9.30 4.32 -0.83
N VAL A 455 -9.18 3.00 -0.61
CA VAL A 455 -7.95 2.24 -0.88
C VAL A 455 -7.44 2.40 -2.32
N ARG A 456 -8.33 2.66 -3.29
CA ARG A 456 -7.96 2.87 -4.69
C ARG A 456 -7.17 4.16 -4.90
N GLN A 457 -7.32 5.14 -4.01
CA GLN A 457 -6.65 6.43 -4.06
C GLN A 457 -5.35 6.48 -3.25
N GLN A 458 -5.05 5.43 -2.48
CA GLN A 458 -3.85 5.39 -1.64
C GLN A 458 -2.58 5.26 -2.48
N MET A 459 -1.62 6.16 -2.21
CA MET A 459 -0.28 6.14 -2.79
C MET A 459 0.77 5.79 -1.72
N ASN A 460 0.60 4.65 -1.07
CA ASN A 460 1.49 4.18 0.00
C ASN A 460 2.95 4.14 -0.48
N MET A 461 3.88 4.69 0.33
CA MET A 461 5.30 4.63 0.00
C MET A 461 5.88 3.28 0.45
N HIS A 462 6.33 2.47 -0.51
CA HIS A 462 6.83 1.12 -0.24
C HIS A 462 8.35 1.02 -0.35
N ARG A 463 8.95 0.17 0.49
CA ARG A 463 10.29 -0.36 0.32
C ARG A 463 10.31 -1.84 0.69
N MET A 464 10.88 -2.65 -0.19
CA MET A 464 10.95 -4.10 -0.01
C MET A 464 12.42 -4.53 0.05
N VAL A 465 12.71 -5.51 0.90
CA VAL A 465 14.03 -6.11 1.11
C VAL A 465 13.85 -7.62 1.11
N THR A 466 14.75 -8.35 0.47
CA THR A 466 14.72 -9.82 0.47
C THR A 466 15.99 -10.38 1.10
N THR A 467 15.85 -11.37 1.98
CA THR A 467 16.97 -12.01 2.67
C THR A 467 17.67 -13.02 1.74
N ASP A 468 18.76 -12.61 1.10
CA ASP A 468 19.61 -13.51 0.33
C ASP A 468 20.54 -14.29 1.28
N PRO A 469 20.36 -15.61 1.45
CA PRO A 469 21.16 -16.38 2.40
C PRO A 469 22.65 -16.47 2.02
N ALA A 470 23.02 -16.15 0.78
CA ALA A 470 24.42 -16.11 0.33
C ALA A 470 25.08 -14.73 0.54
N LYS A 471 24.33 -13.72 0.96
CA LYS A 471 24.88 -12.38 1.19
C LYS A 471 25.83 -12.39 2.38
N MET A 472 27.07 -12.01 2.15
CA MET A 472 28.09 -11.83 3.19
C MET A 472 28.08 -10.39 3.76
N SER A 473 28.65 -10.23 4.94
CA SER A 473 29.04 -8.94 5.51
C SER A 473 30.06 -8.23 4.61
N SER A 474 30.26 -6.92 4.82
CA SER A 474 31.16 -6.11 3.97
C SER A 474 32.63 -6.54 4.02
N ASP A 475 33.05 -7.15 5.12
CA ASP A 475 34.38 -7.75 5.33
C ASP A 475 34.44 -9.23 4.90
N GLY A 476 33.32 -9.83 4.48
CA GLY A 476 33.26 -11.20 3.98
C GLY A 476 33.40 -12.29 5.04
N THR A 477 33.28 -11.96 6.32
CA THR A 477 33.54 -12.89 7.44
C THR A 477 32.30 -13.64 7.91
N GLU A 478 31.12 -13.03 7.79
CA GLU A 478 29.86 -13.56 8.31
C GLU A 478 28.75 -13.50 7.25
N TYR A 479 27.77 -14.40 7.36
CA TYR A 479 26.55 -14.29 6.57
C TYR A 479 25.68 -13.15 7.13
N TYR A 480 25.34 -12.19 6.27
CA TYR A 480 24.63 -10.97 6.64
C TYR A 480 23.25 -11.25 7.29
N TRP A 481 22.59 -12.32 6.85
CA TRP A 481 21.27 -12.75 7.33
C TRP A 481 21.34 -14.01 8.22
N ASP A 482 22.48 -14.28 8.86
CA ASP A 482 22.60 -15.35 9.86
C ASP A 482 21.81 -15.02 11.14
N ASN A 483 21.78 -15.97 12.07
CA ASN A 483 21.09 -15.83 13.35
C ASN A 483 21.56 -14.54 14.08
N PRO A 484 20.65 -13.62 14.46
CA PRO A 484 21.00 -12.37 15.13
C PRO A 484 21.83 -12.56 16.41
N ARG A 485 21.75 -13.71 17.09
CA ARG A 485 22.60 -14.01 18.25
C ARG A 485 24.08 -14.19 17.89
N LYS A 486 24.37 -14.51 16.64
CA LYS A 486 25.72 -14.72 16.11
C LYS A 486 26.27 -13.44 15.47
N VAL A 487 25.49 -12.81 14.59
CA VAL A 487 25.95 -11.68 13.75
C VAL A 487 25.37 -10.32 14.14
N GLY A 488 24.52 -10.28 15.17
CA GLY A 488 23.80 -9.09 15.61
C GLY A 488 24.39 -8.44 16.85
N SER A 489 23.94 -7.22 17.12
CA SER A 489 24.32 -6.47 18.32
C SER A 489 23.29 -6.68 19.44
N LYS A 490 23.78 -6.84 20.67
CA LYS A 490 22.92 -6.89 21.87
C LYS A 490 22.21 -5.55 22.08
N VAL A 491 20.90 -5.60 22.28
CA VAL A 491 20.04 -4.46 22.61
C VAL A 491 19.42 -4.73 23.97
N THR A 492 19.70 -3.85 24.93
CA THR A 492 19.13 -3.91 26.27
C THR A 492 17.99 -2.89 26.39
N ALA A 493 16.81 -3.36 26.79
CA ALA A 493 15.67 -2.51 27.09
C ALA A 493 15.80 -1.86 28.48
N SER A 494 14.96 -0.87 28.76
CA SER A 494 14.97 -0.13 30.03
C SER A 494 14.66 -1.00 31.25
N ASP A 495 13.94 -2.11 31.06
CA ASP A 495 13.61 -3.09 32.11
C ASP A 495 14.72 -4.12 32.35
N GLY A 496 15.87 -3.99 31.67
CA GLY A 496 17.00 -4.92 31.76
C GLY A 496 16.87 -6.17 30.86
N SER A 497 15.71 -6.40 30.24
CA SER A 497 15.57 -7.45 29.23
C SER A 497 16.44 -7.14 28.02
N TYR A 498 16.87 -8.17 27.28
CA TYR A 498 17.70 -7.97 26.10
C TYR A 498 17.35 -8.93 24.97
N TYR A 499 17.72 -8.52 23.76
CA TYR A 499 17.65 -9.32 22.55
C TYR A 499 18.82 -8.95 21.63
N TYR A 500 19.00 -9.67 20.53
CA TYR A 500 20.00 -9.34 19.52
C TYR A 500 19.31 -8.81 18.27
N ARG A 501 19.87 -7.75 17.69
CA ARG A 501 19.41 -7.16 16.44
C ARG A 501 20.47 -7.36 15.37
N GLY A 502 20.10 -8.06 14.30
CA GLY A 502 20.97 -8.28 13.16
C GLY A 502 21.24 -6.99 12.35
N PRO A 503 22.10 -7.08 11.33
CA PRO A 503 22.38 -5.99 10.40
C PRO A 503 21.11 -5.41 9.75
N GLY A 504 21.14 -4.11 9.42
CA GLY A 504 20.00 -3.38 8.86
C GLY A 504 20.10 -3.13 7.37
N THR A 505 19.12 -3.58 6.59
CA THR A 505 19.02 -3.29 5.14
C THR A 505 17.80 -2.42 4.85
N GLY A 506 17.95 -1.41 4.01
CA GLY A 506 16.87 -0.45 3.73
C GLY A 506 17.29 0.67 2.81
N THR A 507 16.81 1.89 3.08
CA THR A 507 17.17 3.09 2.30
C THR A 507 17.27 4.33 3.19
N SER A 508 18.25 5.19 2.88
CA SER A 508 18.42 6.51 3.49
C SER A 508 17.51 7.58 2.91
N THR A 509 16.77 7.27 1.84
CA THR A 509 15.93 8.20 1.08
C THR A 509 14.55 7.60 0.88
N PHE A 510 13.92 7.16 1.97
CA PHE A 510 12.62 6.47 1.90
C PHE A 510 11.52 7.41 1.41
N ILE A 511 11.42 8.60 2.00
CA ILE A 511 10.52 9.66 1.54
C ILE A 511 11.12 11.02 1.92
N THR A 512 10.98 12.05 1.07
CA THR A 512 11.37 13.41 1.44
C THR A 512 10.41 13.96 2.49
N HIS A 513 10.85 14.87 3.35
CA HIS A 513 9.92 15.51 4.30
C HIS A 513 8.81 16.30 3.60
N THR A 514 9.10 16.91 2.46
CA THR A 514 8.08 17.57 1.63
C THR A 514 6.98 16.61 1.20
N ARG A 515 7.33 15.40 0.74
CA ARG A 515 6.34 14.37 0.37
C ARG A 515 5.66 13.75 1.57
N LEU A 516 6.38 13.57 2.68
CA LEU A 516 5.80 13.09 3.95
C LEU A 516 4.70 14.01 4.47
N LYS A 517 4.89 15.34 4.33
CA LYS A 517 3.90 16.36 4.71
C LYS A 517 2.83 16.61 3.64
N SER A 518 2.96 15.98 2.48
CA SER A 518 1.93 15.98 1.45
C SER A 518 0.92 14.85 1.70
N ARG A 519 -0.17 14.81 0.92
CA ARG A 519 -1.20 13.75 0.97
C ARG A 519 -1.62 13.45 2.42
N ASN A 520 -2.00 12.21 2.73
CA ASN A 520 -2.47 11.80 4.05
C ASN A 520 -1.49 10.82 4.72
N PHE A 521 -0.17 10.98 4.53
CA PHE A 521 0.81 10.15 5.25
C PHE A 521 0.83 10.42 6.75
N ILE A 522 0.60 11.68 7.13
CA ILE A 522 0.35 12.13 8.49
C ILE A 522 -1.09 12.64 8.51
N LYS A 523 -1.94 12.04 9.34
CA LYS A 523 -3.36 12.40 9.47
C LYS A 523 -3.71 12.39 10.95
N GLY A 524 -4.23 13.49 11.47
CA GLY A 524 -4.58 13.59 12.89
C GLY A 524 -3.42 13.37 13.87
N GLU A 525 -2.20 13.79 13.51
CA GLU A 525 -0.96 13.52 14.27
C GLU A 525 -0.45 12.06 14.23
N ASP A 526 -1.09 11.21 13.43
CA ASP A 526 -0.78 9.79 13.36
C ASP A 526 -0.16 9.40 12.01
N ALA A 527 0.75 8.43 12.07
CA ALA A 527 1.30 7.75 10.90
C ALA A 527 1.30 6.23 11.10
N PHE A 528 0.82 5.52 10.09
CA PHE A 528 0.74 4.07 10.09
C PHE A 528 1.78 3.46 9.16
N PHE A 529 2.67 2.67 9.74
CA PHE A 529 3.57 1.80 8.99
C PHE A 529 2.98 0.39 8.91
N LEU A 530 2.97 -0.17 7.71
CA LEU A 530 2.43 -1.49 7.41
C LEU A 530 3.59 -2.43 7.07
N PHE A 531 3.65 -3.58 7.74
CA PHE A 531 4.73 -4.54 7.61
C PHE A 531 4.25 -5.94 7.29
N SER A 532 5.00 -6.63 6.42
CA SER A 532 4.87 -8.06 6.16
C SER A 532 6.24 -8.67 5.97
N LEU A 533 6.42 -9.93 6.38
CA LEU A 533 7.60 -10.74 6.06
C LEU A 533 7.11 -12.10 5.54
N GLU A 534 7.32 -12.36 4.25
CA GLU A 534 6.78 -13.55 3.57
C GLU A 534 7.89 -14.35 2.88
N GLY A 535 7.76 -15.68 2.89
CA GLY A 535 8.65 -16.55 2.13
C GLY A 535 8.36 -16.44 0.63
N VAL A 536 9.40 -16.17 -0.16
CA VAL A 536 9.31 -15.98 -1.62
C VAL A 536 10.13 -17.01 -2.39
N GLU A 537 10.47 -18.13 -1.76
CA GLU A 537 11.27 -19.19 -2.38
C GLU A 537 10.59 -19.77 -3.63
N SER A 538 9.25 -19.78 -3.66
CA SER A 538 8.46 -20.20 -4.83
C SER A 538 8.72 -19.36 -6.08
N PHE A 539 9.25 -18.13 -5.96
CA PHE A 539 9.57 -17.29 -7.14
C PHE A 539 10.87 -17.70 -7.84
N ARG A 540 11.61 -18.68 -7.32
CA ARG A 540 12.81 -19.21 -7.99
C ARG A 540 12.46 -20.00 -9.26
N HIS A 541 11.34 -20.70 -9.23
CA HIS A 541 10.76 -21.42 -10.36
C HIS A 541 9.84 -20.50 -11.14
#